data_AF-A0A957M753-F1
#
_entry.id   AF-A0A957M753-F1
#
_cell.length_a   1.000
_cell.length_b   1.000
_cell.length_c   1.000
_cell.angle_alpha   90.00
_cell.angle_beta   90.00
_cell.angle_gamma   90.00
#
_symmetry.space_group_name_H-M   'P 1'
#
loop_
_entity.id
_entity.type
_entity.pdbx_description
1 polymer ?
#
loop_
_entity_poly.entity_id
_entity_poly.type
_entity_poly.pdbx_seq_one_letter_code
_entity_poly.pdbx_strand_id
1 'polypeptide(L)'
;MSNAIGIVAVLLSFLILAMASRQIGALFARFRLPLISGFLFTGILVGPFVLGLLPKGVGEELRFVDEISLAIIAFAAGAELYLRELRSRMKSILWVTAGNVIAIPLVVAVVLFLLSGWLPYLEAMPVAARAAVAALAGTILIARSPSSAIAIINELRARGPFTQMVLGVTMITDVLVIALFAVNSSVVDALLSNLPFDLQFVGILLLEIAIEVGLGYLVGRLLALIMARHAGQWGKGTLLVIIGFGVFTAAHAVRDFSAAYLPFEL
;
A
#
# COMPACT_ATOMS: atom_id res chain seq x y z
N MET A 1 -4.74 -34.18 6.41
CA MET A 1 -5.84 -34.12 5.40
C MET A 1 -6.86 -33.01 5.72
N SER A 2 -7.14 -32.66 6.98
CA SER A 2 -8.07 -31.56 7.33
C SER A 2 -7.60 -30.18 6.87
N ASN A 3 -6.30 -29.85 6.97
CA ASN A 3 -5.79 -28.53 6.53
C ASN A 3 -5.91 -28.29 5.02
N ALA A 4 -5.70 -29.31 4.18
CA ALA A 4 -5.79 -29.15 2.73
C ALA A 4 -7.23 -28.83 2.28
N ILE A 5 -8.22 -29.48 2.91
CA ILE A 5 -9.64 -29.25 2.63
C ILE A 5 -10.05 -27.85 3.09
N GLY A 6 -9.58 -27.40 4.26
CA GLY A 6 -9.82 -26.05 4.76
C GLY A 6 -9.27 -24.97 3.82
N ILE A 7 -8.01 -25.08 3.42
CA ILE A 7 -7.37 -24.12 2.50
C ILE A 7 -8.12 -24.07 1.16
N VAL A 8 -8.47 -25.24 0.59
CA VAL A 8 -9.23 -25.29 -0.68
C VAL A 8 -10.60 -24.65 -0.53
N ALA A 9 -11.31 -24.88 0.58
CA ALA A 9 -12.61 -24.26 0.83
C ALA A 9 -12.51 -22.73 0.93
N VAL A 10 -11.48 -22.22 1.58
CA VAL A 10 -11.22 -20.78 1.74
C VAL A 10 -10.89 -20.13 0.40
N LEU A 11 -10.02 -20.76 -0.40
CA LEU A 11 -9.68 -20.31 -1.74
C LEU A 11 -10.91 -20.27 -2.68
N LEU A 12 -11.74 -21.32 -2.63
CA LEU A 12 -12.97 -21.38 -3.41
C LEU A 12 -13.97 -20.30 -2.97
N SER A 13 -14.11 -20.09 -1.66
CA SER A 13 -14.98 -19.05 -1.11
C SER A 13 -14.51 -17.66 -1.55
N PHE A 14 -13.21 -17.40 -1.49
CA PHE A 14 -12.62 -16.16 -2.00
C PHE A 14 -12.84 -15.99 -3.50
N LEU A 15 -12.66 -17.05 -4.30
CA LEU A 15 -12.89 -16.99 -5.75
C LEU A 15 -14.35 -16.66 -6.08
N ILE A 16 -15.31 -17.34 -5.43
CA ILE A 16 -16.73 -17.09 -5.61
C ILE A 16 -17.06 -15.64 -5.22
N LEU A 17 -16.53 -15.18 -4.08
CA LEU A 17 -16.71 -13.80 -3.63
C LEU A 17 -16.13 -12.79 -4.62
N ALA A 18 -14.92 -13.03 -5.13
CA ALA A 18 -14.26 -12.16 -6.11
C ALA A 18 -15.07 -12.10 -7.42
N MET A 19 -15.61 -13.23 -7.87
CA MET A 19 -16.53 -13.27 -9.00
C MET A 19 -17.80 -12.46 -8.71
N ALA A 20 -18.50 -12.76 -7.62
CA ALA A 20 -19.74 -12.06 -7.24
C ALA A 20 -19.52 -10.54 -7.14
N SER A 21 -18.43 -10.14 -6.48
CA SER A 21 -17.98 -8.75 -6.36
C SER A 21 -17.79 -8.09 -7.72
N ARG A 22 -17.21 -8.79 -8.70
CA ARG A 22 -17.10 -8.28 -10.08
C ARG A 22 -18.46 -8.03 -10.73
N GLN A 23 -19.43 -8.95 -10.56
CA GLN A 23 -20.78 -8.75 -11.12
C GLN A 23 -21.53 -7.61 -10.43
N ILE A 24 -21.46 -7.52 -9.11
CA ILE A 24 -22.10 -6.45 -8.33
C ILE A 24 -21.43 -5.10 -8.66
N GLY A 25 -20.12 -5.06 -8.79
CA GLY A 25 -19.37 -3.89 -9.27
C GLY A 25 -19.89 -3.42 -10.63
N ALA A 26 -20.06 -4.33 -11.59
CA ALA A 26 -20.61 -3.99 -12.90
C ALA A 26 -22.07 -3.48 -12.82
N LEU A 27 -22.86 -3.95 -11.86
CA LEU A 27 -24.19 -3.41 -11.59
C LEU A 27 -24.13 -1.97 -11.04
N PHE A 28 -23.22 -1.68 -10.10
CA PHE A 28 -22.99 -0.33 -9.58
C PHE A 28 -22.57 0.66 -10.68
N ALA A 29 -21.76 0.21 -11.64
CA ALA A 29 -21.41 1.01 -12.80
C ALA A 29 -22.63 1.42 -13.65
N ARG A 30 -23.69 0.59 -13.71
CA ARG A 30 -24.95 0.98 -14.38
C ARG A 30 -25.67 2.13 -13.68
N PHE A 31 -25.47 2.27 -12.38
CA PHE A 31 -25.97 3.39 -11.58
C PHE A 31 -25.01 4.60 -11.54
N ARG A 32 -24.00 4.63 -12.42
CA ARG A 32 -22.95 5.68 -12.47
C ARG A 32 -22.09 5.76 -11.19
N LEU A 33 -21.96 4.66 -10.46
CA LEU A 33 -21.04 4.55 -9.33
C LEU A 33 -19.74 3.86 -9.75
N PRO A 34 -18.58 4.19 -9.12
CA PRO A 34 -17.34 3.47 -9.35
C PRO A 34 -17.45 1.97 -9.04
N LEU A 35 -16.72 1.13 -9.78
CA LEU A 35 -16.67 -0.33 -9.54
C LEU A 35 -16.27 -0.67 -8.10
N ILE A 36 -15.32 0.08 -7.54
CA ILE A 36 -14.79 -0.10 -6.18
C ILE A 36 -15.92 0.02 -5.14
N SER A 37 -16.92 0.89 -5.37
CA SER A 37 -18.08 1.01 -4.49
C SER A 37 -18.87 -0.30 -4.42
N GLY A 38 -19.05 -0.99 -5.55
CA GLY A 38 -19.70 -2.30 -5.59
C GLY A 38 -18.84 -3.41 -4.94
N PHE A 39 -17.51 -3.32 -5.05
CA PHE A 39 -16.60 -4.26 -4.39
C PHE A 39 -16.69 -4.15 -2.86
N LEU A 40 -16.63 -2.91 -2.35
CA LEU A 40 -16.78 -2.61 -0.92
C LEU A 40 -18.17 -3.03 -0.40
N PHE A 41 -19.23 -2.70 -1.15
CA PHE A 41 -20.59 -3.10 -0.80
C PHE A 41 -20.73 -4.61 -0.69
N THR A 42 -20.18 -5.36 -1.66
CA THR A 42 -20.20 -6.82 -1.64
C THR A 42 -19.46 -7.37 -0.41
N GLY A 43 -18.29 -6.81 -0.07
CA GLY A 43 -17.53 -7.21 1.10
C GLY A 43 -18.28 -6.97 2.42
N ILE A 44 -18.91 -5.80 2.57
CA ILE A 44 -19.75 -5.48 3.74
C ILE A 44 -20.94 -6.44 3.84
N LEU A 45 -21.61 -6.71 2.71
CA LEU A 45 -22.78 -7.57 2.63
C LEU A 45 -22.44 -9.02 3.01
N VAL A 46 -21.38 -9.58 2.45
CA VAL A 46 -20.99 -10.99 2.68
C VAL A 46 -20.24 -11.17 4.01
N GLY A 47 -19.62 -10.11 4.52
CA GLY A 47 -18.84 -10.10 5.74
C GLY A 47 -19.65 -10.42 7.02
N PRO A 48 -18.96 -10.48 8.17
CA PRO A 48 -19.53 -10.95 9.43
C PRO A 48 -20.65 -10.05 10.00
N PHE A 49 -20.80 -8.83 9.48
CA PHE A 49 -21.73 -7.83 10.02
C PHE A 49 -23.12 -7.85 9.36
N VAL A 50 -23.27 -8.39 8.14
CA VAL A 50 -24.56 -8.41 7.44
C VAL A 50 -25.06 -9.83 7.20
N LEU A 51 -24.46 -10.58 6.26
CA LEU A 51 -24.90 -11.96 5.98
C LEU A 51 -24.15 -13.01 6.80
N GLY A 52 -22.98 -12.69 7.37
CA GLY A 52 -22.23 -13.63 8.20
C GLY A 52 -21.65 -14.83 7.43
N LEU A 53 -21.53 -14.73 6.11
CA LEU A 53 -21.08 -15.83 5.24
C LEU A 53 -19.58 -16.09 5.36
N LEU A 54 -18.81 -15.09 5.79
CA LEU A 54 -17.38 -15.21 6.09
C LEU A 54 -17.17 -15.24 7.61
N PRO A 55 -16.69 -16.38 8.17
CA PRO A 55 -16.30 -16.47 9.57
C PRO A 55 -15.29 -15.39 9.97
N LYS A 56 -15.33 -14.99 11.24
CA LYS A 56 -14.28 -14.15 11.84
C LYS A 56 -12.97 -14.95 11.79
N GLY A 57 -11.94 -14.42 11.13
CA GLY A 57 -10.64 -15.08 10.94
C GLY A 57 -10.27 -15.39 9.49
N VAL A 58 -11.24 -15.41 8.56
CA VAL A 58 -10.95 -15.63 7.12
C VAL A 58 -9.95 -14.60 6.57
N GLY A 59 -9.95 -13.38 7.10
CA GLY A 59 -8.97 -12.35 6.72
C GLY A 59 -7.53 -12.74 7.01
N GLU A 60 -7.26 -13.46 8.12
CA GLU A 60 -5.92 -13.94 8.43
C GLU A 60 -5.50 -15.07 7.48
N GLU A 61 -6.43 -15.97 7.17
CA GLU A 61 -6.20 -17.06 6.22
C GLU A 61 -5.98 -16.56 4.78
N LEU A 62 -6.55 -15.39 4.44
CA LEU A 62 -6.37 -14.73 3.15
C LEU A 62 -5.24 -13.68 3.16
N ARG A 63 -4.46 -13.53 4.23
CA ARG A 63 -3.39 -12.52 4.31
C ARG A 63 -2.36 -12.65 3.18
N PHE A 64 -2.07 -13.88 2.75
CA PHE A 64 -1.18 -14.13 1.61
C PHE A 64 -1.73 -13.51 0.29
N VAL A 65 -3.05 -13.43 0.13
CA VAL A 65 -3.69 -12.76 -1.03
C VAL A 65 -3.42 -11.27 -0.97
N ASP A 66 -3.55 -10.65 0.20
CA ASP A 66 -3.28 -9.23 0.40
C ASP A 66 -1.81 -8.91 0.13
N GLU A 67 -0.88 -9.73 0.64
CA GLU A 67 0.56 -9.57 0.43
C GLU A 67 0.94 -9.69 -1.06
N ILE A 68 0.42 -10.69 -1.77
CA ILE A 68 0.63 -10.84 -3.22
C ILE A 68 0.00 -9.66 -3.98
N SER A 69 -1.20 -9.25 -3.61
CA SER A 69 -1.92 -8.15 -4.25
C SER A 69 -1.16 -6.83 -4.09
N LEU A 70 -0.67 -6.54 -2.88
CA LEU A 70 0.13 -5.36 -2.59
C LEU A 70 1.43 -5.35 -3.39
N ALA A 71 2.12 -6.48 -3.51
CA ALA A 71 3.33 -6.60 -4.32
C ALA A 71 3.05 -6.34 -5.81
N ILE A 72 1.94 -6.87 -6.36
CA ILE A 72 1.53 -6.62 -7.75
C ILE A 72 1.17 -5.15 -7.96
N ILE A 73 0.42 -4.54 -7.04
CA ILE A 73 0.02 -3.13 -7.12
C ILE A 73 1.24 -2.22 -7.04
N ALA A 74 2.17 -2.46 -6.10
CA ALA A 74 3.40 -1.68 -5.97
C ALA A 74 4.30 -1.82 -7.22
N PHE A 75 4.40 -3.03 -7.78
CA PHE A 75 5.14 -3.25 -9.03
C PHE A 75 4.49 -2.54 -10.23
N ALA A 76 3.16 -2.62 -10.36
CA ALA A 76 2.41 -1.94 -11.41
C ALA A 76 2.56 -0.42 -11.31
N ALA A 77 2.40 0.15 -10.11
CA ALA A 77 2.64 1.56 -9.82
C ALA A 77 4.06 1.99 -10.22
N GLY A 78 5.08 1.21 -9.84
CA GLY A 78 6.46 1.46 -10.23
C GLY A 78 6.70 1.37 -11.74
N ALA A 79 6.02 0.46 -12.44
CA ALA A 79 6.13 0.30 -13.89
C ALA A 79 5.44 1.43 -14.67
N GLU A 80 4.39 2.03 -14.12
CA GLU A 80 3.70 3.19 -14.71
C GLU A 80 4.55 4.47 -14.60
N LEU A 81 5.53 4.54 -13.67
CA LEU A 81 6.31 5.74 -13.38
C LEU A 81 7.27 6.13 -14.53
N TYR A 82 6.77 6.89 -15.51
CA TYR A 82 7.57 7.36 -16.64
C TYR A 82 8.19 8.74 -16.40
N LEU A 83 9.25 8.79 -15.59
CA LEU A 83 9.93 10.04 -15.16
C LEU A 83 10.42 10.94 -16.31
N ARG A 84 10.67 10.38 -17.50
CA ARG A 84 11.18 11.13 -18.65
C ARG A 84 10.19 12.18 -19.15
N GLU A 85 8.90 11.88 -19.12
CA GLU A 85 7.84 12.81 -19.56
C GLU A 85 7.61 13.95 -18.57
N LEU A 86 7.94 13.74 -17.30
CA LEU A 86 7.76 14.71 -16.22
C LEU A 86 8.97 15.64 -16.03
N ARG A 87 10.09 15.34 -16.68
CA ARG A 87 11.38 16.01 -16.46
C ARG A 87 11.31 17.53 -16.69
N SER A 88 10.53 17.97 -17.67
CA SER A 88 10.37 19.40 -18.01
C SER A 88 9.70 20.22 -16.90
N ARG A 89 8.99 19.58 -15.97
CA ARG A 89 8.23 20.24 -14.88
C ARG A 89 8.58 19.71 -13.50
N MET A 90 9.65 18.92 -13.38
CA MET A 90 10.02 18.21 -12.16
C MET A 90 10.10 19.15 -10.94
N LYS A 91 10.66 20.35 -11.11
CA LYS A 91 10.76 21.33 -10.01
C LYS A 91 9.38 21.72 -9.46
N SER A 92 8.42 22.02 -10.33
CA SER A 92 7.07 22.40 -9.88
C SER A 92 6.31 21.22 -9.29
N ILE A 93 6.50 20.02 -9.85
CA ILE A 93 5.92 18.79 -9.30
C ILE A 93 6.44 18.57 -7.88
N LEU A 94 7.77 18.59 -7.69
CA LEU A 94 8.39 18.38 -6.38
C LEU A 94 7.92 19.40 -5.33
N TRP A 95 7.78 20.68 -5.70
CA TRP A 95 7.26 21.71 -4.79
C TRP A 95 5.82 21.43 -4.35
N VAL A 96 4.94 21.08 -5.28
CA VAL A 96 3.54 20.77 -4.95
C VAL A 96 3.44 19.47 -4.15
N THR A 97 4.23 18.46 -4.52
CA THR A 97 4.28 17.19 -3.79
C THR A 97 4.79 17.40 -2.37
N ALA A 98 5.85 18.17 -2.16
CA ALA A 98 6.36 18.50 -0.82
C ALA A 98 5.29 19.20 0.04
N GLY A 99 4.57 20.16 -0.56
CA GLY A 99 3.43 20.80 0.10
C GLY A 99 2.34 19.81 0.51
N ASN A 100 1.95 18.90 -0.39
CA ASN A 100 0.93 17.89 -0.11
C ASN A 100 1.37 16.89 0.97
N VAL A 101 2.62 16.42 0.90
CA VAL A 101 3.19 15.44 1.83
C VAL A 101 3.27 16.00 3.26
N ILE A 102 3.43 17.30 3.43
CA ILE A 102 3.44 17.94 4.76
C ILE A 102 2.04 18.32 5.19
N ALA A 103 1.29 19.03 4.33
CA ALA A 103 0.02 19.63 4.72
C ALA A 103 -1.08 18.60 4.92
N ILE A 104 -1.20 17.60 4.03
CA ILE A 104 -2.31 16.63 4.09
C ILE A 104 -2.22 15.77 5.35
N PRO A 105 -1.08 15.11 5.67
CA PRO A 105 -0.99 14.31 6.88
C PRO A 105 -1.20 15.12 8.14
N LEU A 106 -0.65 16.33 8.20
CA LEU A 106 -0.81 17.20 9.35
C LEU A 106 -2.28 17.57 9.58
N VAL A 107 -2.96 18.03 8.54
CA VAL A 107 -4.38 18.43 8.62
C VAL A 107 -5.24 17.23 8.98
N VAL A 108 -5.05 16.10 8.30
CA VAL A 108 -5.81 14.88 8.55
C VAL A 108 -5.56 14.35 9.96
N ALA A 109 -4.31 14.29 10.41
CA ALA A 109 -3.97 13.81 11.74
C ALA A 109 -4.57 14.72 12.83
N VAL A 110 -4.46 16.04 12.68
CA VAL A 110 -5.06 16.99 13.63
C VAL A 110 -6.57 16.83 13.67
N VAL A 111 -7.23 16.82 12.50
CA VAL A 111 -8.69 16.68 12.43
C VAL A 111 -9.15 15.34 13.01
N LEU A 112 -8.52 14.22 12.65
CA LEU A 112 -8.89 12.91 13.17
C LEU A 112 -8.62 12.79 14.68
N PHE A 113 -7.54 13.38 15.17
CA PHE A 113 -7.24 13.42 16.60
C PHE A 113 -8.29 14.24 17.36
N LEU A 114 -8.71 15.41 16.84
CA LEU A 114 -9.77 16.21 17.45
C LEU A 114 -11.13 15.49 17.43
N LEU A 115 -11.43 14.78 16.34
CA LEU A 115 -12.66 13.98 16.20
C LEU A 115 -12.60 12.64 16.96
N SER A 116 -11.42 12.22 17.42
CA SER A 116 -11.27 10.93 18.11
C SER A 116 -12.15 10.82 19.35
N GLY A 117 -12.54 11.96 19.95
CA GLY A 117 -13.48 12.07 21.08
C GLY A 117 -14.91 11.66 20.77
N TRP A 118 -15.31 11.67 19.50
CA TRP A 118 -16.67 11.36 19.07
C TRP A 118 -16.78 10.00 18.37
N LEU A 119 -15.65 9.29 18.25
CA LEU A 119 -15.56 7.99 17.60
C LEU A 119 -15.46 6.94 18.71
N PRO A 120 -16.51 6.14 18.98
CA PRO A 120 -16.55 5.23 20.14
C PRO A 120 -15.34 4.29 20.23
N TYR A 121 -14.82 3.83 19.08
CA TYR A 121 -13.65 2.97 19.02
C TYR A 121 -12.35 3.69 19.41
N LEU A 122 -12.18 4.95 19.02
CA LEU A 122 -10.99 5.73 19.35
C LEU A 122 -11.11 6.38 20.73
N GLU A 123 -12.31 6.65 21.21
CA GLU A 123 -12.56 7.24 22.54
C GLU A 123 -12.04 6.36 23.66
N ALA A 124 -12.22 5.04 23.54
CA ALA A 124 -11.75 4.06 24.52
C ALA A 124 -10.22 3.88 24.53
N MET A 125 -9.49 4.45 23.56
CA MET A 125 -8.05 4.26 23.42
C MET A 125 -7.24 5.28 24.24
N PRO A 126 -6.02 4.93 24.70
CA PRO A 126 -5.07 5.89 25.25
C PRO A 126 -4.74 7.01 24.26
N VAL A 127 -4.41 8.20 24.76
CA VAL A 127 -4.10 9.38 23.92
C VAL A 127 -3.00 9.08 22.90
N ALA A 128 -1.95 8.36 23.30
CA ALA A 128 -0.87 7.95 22.40
C ALA A 128 -1.37 7.07 21.24
N ALA A 129 -2.27 6.12 21.51
CA ALA A 129 -2.87 5.26 20.49
C ALA A 129 -3.79 6.05 19.53
N ARG A 130 -4.52 7.04 20.04
CA ARG A 130 -5.33 7.93 19.20
C ARG A 130 -4.46 8.78 18.27
N ALA A 131 -3.36 9.31 18.81
CA ALA A 131 -2.38 10.06 18.02
C ALA A 131 -1.70 9.17 16.97
N ALA A 132 -1.35 7.93 17.32
CA ALA A 132 -0.82 6.93 16.41
C ALA A 132 -1.76 6.64 15.22
N VAL A 133 -3.04 6.33 15.51
CA VAL A 133 -4.05 6.10 14.45
C VAL A 133 -4.22 7.35 13.58
N ALA A 134 -4.27 8.53 14.19
CA ALA A 134 -4.39 9.80 13.46
C ALA A 134 -3.19 10.08 12.55
N ALA A 135 -1.97 9.84 13.04
CA ALA A 135 -0.75 9.98 12.25
C ALA A 135 -0.74 9.02 11.06
N LEU A 136 -1.00 7.72 11.29
CA LEU A 136 -1.03 6.70 10.22
C LEU A 136 -2.10 7.02 9.17
N ALA A 137 -3.31 7.39 9.62
CA ALA A 137 -4.39 7.81 8.73
C ALA A 137 -3.99 9.03 7.89
N GLY A 138 -3.28 10.00 8.49
CA GLY A 138 -2.72 11.15 7.81
C GLY A 138 -1.85 10.76 6.62
N THR A 139 -0.93 9.81 6.80
CA THR A 139 -0.06 9.34 5.73
C THR A 139 -0.82 8.55 4.64
N ILE A 140 -1.73 7.67 5.03
CA ILE A 140 -2.49 6.85 4.06
C ILE A 140 -3.37 7.74 3.18
N LEU A 141 -3.97 8.79 3.76
CA LEU A 141 -4.89 9.70 3.05
C LEU A 141 -4.21 10.67 2.08
N ILE A 142 -2.87 10.68 1.98
CA ILE A 142 -2.16 11.36 0.89
C ILE A 142 -2.37 10.62 -0.44
N ALA A 143 -2.55 9.30 -0.40
CA ALA A 143 -2.55 8.43 -1.57
C ALA A 143 -3.64 8.80 -2.58
N ARG A 144 -3.28 8.82 -3.86
CA ARG A 144 -4.19 9.12 -4.98
C ARG A 144 -3.90 8.20 -6.15
N SER A 145 -4.95 7.78 -6.85
CA SER A 145 -4.83 6.88 -7.99
C SER A 145 -4.45 7.63 -9.28
N PRO A 146 -3.28 7.36 -9.89
CA PRO A 146 -2.92 7.92 -11.20
C PRO A 146 -3.85 7.42 -12.30
N SER A 147 -4.25 6.16 -12.25
CA SER A 147 -5.17 5.56 -13.24
C SER A 147 -6.53 6.27 -13.29
N SER A 148 -7.07 6.69 -12.14
CA SER A 148 -8.30 7.49 -12.07
C SER A 148 -8.12 8.88 -12.70
N ALA A 149 -6.98 9.53 -12.44
CA ALA A 149 -6.67 10.81 -13.06
C ALA A 149 -6.48 10.69 -14.58
N ILE A 150 -5.76 9.67 -15.05
CA ILE A 150 -5.54 9.38 -16.48
C ILE A 150 -6.88 9.14 -17.19
N ALA A 151 -7.79 8.40 -16.58
CA ALA A 151 -9.11 8.14 -17.15
C ALA A 151 -9.88 9.44 -17.43
N ILE A 152 -9.96 10.34 -16.44
CA ILE A 152 -10.65 11.64 -16.58
C ILE A 152 -9.93 12.54 -17.60
N ILE A 153 -8.59 12.55 -17.62
CA ILE A 153 -7.81 13.33 -18.58
C ILE A 153 -8.09 12.88 -20.01
N ASN A 154 -8.16 11.57 -20.25
CA ASN A 154 -8.46 11.00 -21.55
C ASN A 154 -9.92 11.27 -21.97
N GLU A 155 -10.87 11.13 -21.05
CA GLU A 155 -12.28 11.40 -21.28
C GLU A 155 -12.53 12.86 -21.68
N LEU A 156 -11.94 13.80 -20.94
CA LEU A 156 -12.05 15.23 -21.21
C LEU A 156 -11.10 15.70 -22.33
N ARG A 157 -10.23 14.83 -22.82
CA ARG A 157 -9.13 15.16 -23.75
C ARG A 157 -8.29 16.34 -23.25
N ALA A 158 -8.13 16.43 -21.93
CA ALA A 158 -7.43 17.53 -21.28
C ALA A 158 -5.94 17.49 -21.61
N ARG A 159 -5.36 18.65 -21.95
CA ARG A 159 -3.93 18.77 -22.25
C ARG A 159 -3.39 20.06 -21.68
N GLY A 160 -2.13 20.02 -21.22
CA GLY A 160 -1.39 21.21 -20.85
C GLY A 160 -0.56 21.07 -19.58
N PRO A 161 0.01 22.20 -19.11
CA PRO A 161 0.89 22.27 -17.94
C PRO A 161 0.28 21.70 -16.66
N PHE A 162 -1.00 22.01 -16.42
CA PHE A 162 -1.72 21.57 -15.22
C PHE A 162 -1.97 20.07 -15.24
N THR A 163 -2.39 19.52 -16.37
CA THR A 163 -2.57 18.07 -16.57
C THR A 163 -1.28 17.30 -16.28
N GLN A 164 -0.15 17.75 -16.82
CA GLN A 164 1.17 17.14 -16.57
C GLN A 164 1.58 17.26 -15.10
N MET A 165 1.27 18.37 -14.44
CA MET A 165 1.53 18.56 -13.01
C MET A 165 0.69 17.61 -12.16
N VAL A 166 -0.62 17.49 -12.42
CA VAL A 166 -1.51 16.59 -11.68
C VAL A 166 -1.04 15.14 -11.82
N LEU A 167 -0.75 14.69 -13.05
CA LEU A 167 -0.19 13.35 -13.27
C LEU A 167 1.12 13.16 -12.51
N GLY A 168 2.06 14.09 -12.68
CA GLY A 168 3.37 13.99 -12.03
C GLY A 168 3.29 13.98 -10.50
N VAL A 169 2.46 14.83 -9.90
CA VAL A 169 2.26 14.85 -8.45
C VAL A 169 1.68 13.52 -7.98
N THR A 170 0.63 13.03 -8.65
CA THR A 170 0.00 11.75 -8.27
C THR A 170 0.98 10.59 -8.37
N MET A 171 1.75 10.49 -9.46
CA MET A 171 2.72 9.39 -9.64
C MET A 171 3.87 9.44 -8.62
N ILE A 172 4.44 10.62 -8.35
CA ILE A 172 5.51 10.74 -7.35
C ILE A 172 4.96 10.45 -5.95
N THR A 173 3.73 10.91 -5.66
CA THR A 173 3.09 10.68 -4.36
C THR A 173 2.86 9.20 -4.10
N ASP A 174 2.52 8.41 -5.12
CA ASP A 174 2.27 6.97 -4.98
C ASP A 174 3.50 6.21 -4.44
N VAL A 175 4.69 6.56 -4.95
CA VAL A 175 5.96 6.02 -4.44
C VAL A 175 6.31 6.58 -3.06
N LEU A 176 6.14 7.89 -2.87
CA LEU A 176 6.47 8.53 -1.59
C LEU A 176 5.59 8.04 -0.45
N VAL A 177 4.32 7.72 -0.70
CA VAL A 177 3.39 7.26 0.33
C VAL A 177 3.89 5.99 1.02
N ILE A 178 4.47 5.05 0.27
CA ILE A 178 5.02 3.81 0.83
C ILE A 178 6.17 4.13 1.78
N ALA A 179 7.12 4.97 1.35
CA ALA A 179 8.25 5.37 2.18
C ALA A 179 7.82 6.19 3.41
N LEU A 180 6.89 7.13 3.24
CA LEU A 180 6.33 7.92 4.34
C LEU A 180 5.56 7.04 5.31
N PHE A 181 4.86 6.02 4.83
CA PHE A 181 4.12 5.09 5.67
C PHE A 181 5.07 4.23 6.50
N ALA A 182 6.15 3.71 5.90
CA ALA A 182 7.19 2.99 6.63
C ALA A 182 7.78 3.85 7.77
N VAL A 183 8.26 5.05 7.45
CA VAL A 183 8.81 5.99 8.45
C VAL A 183 7.80 6.32 9.56
N ASN A 184 6.55 6.62 9.17
CA ASN A 184 5.52 6.96 10.14
C ASN A 184 5.14 5.75 11.01
N SER A 185 5.16 4.55 10.46
CA SER A 185 4.95 3.30 11.20
C SER A 185 6.03 3.11 12.26
N SER A 186 7.31 3.28 11.92
CA SER A 186 8.41 3.18 12.89
C SER A 186 8.32 4.25 13.99
N VAL A 187 7.92 5.48 13.65
CA VAL A 187 7.68 6.56 14.64
C VAL A 187 6.50 6.23 15.55
N VAL A 188 5.42 5.69 15.00
CA VAL A 188 4.23 5.29 15.77
C VAL A 188 4.53 4.12 16.69
N ASP A 189 5.29 3.13 16.22
CA ASP A 189 5.70 2.00 17.04
C ASP A 189 6.57 2.44 18.23
N ALA A 190 7.53 3.35 18.00
CA ALA A 190 8.31 3.96 19.07
C ALA A 190 7.44 4.73 20.07
N LEU A 191 6.44 5.48 19.60
CA LEU A 191 5.48 6.20 20.44
C LEU A 191 4.65 5.25 21.30
N LEU A 192 4.18 4.13 20.74
CA LEU A 192 3.36 3.14 21.46
C LEU A 192 4.19 2.33 22.46
N SER A 193 5.46 2.08 22.13
CA SER A 193 6.41 1.34 22.97
C SER A 193 7.11 2.20 24.03
N ASN A 194 6.78 3.51 24.12
CA ASN A 194 7.44 4.49 24.99
C ASN A 194 8.97 4.51 24.84
N LEU A 195 9.46 4.30 23.62
CA LEU A 195 10.89 4.42 23.32
C LEU A 195 11.29 5.89 23.24
N PRO A 196 12.47 6.28 23.78
CA PRO A 196 12.94 7.65 23.67
C PRO A 196 13.29 7.99 22.21
N PHE A 197 12.86 9.17 21.75
CA PHE A 197 13.27 9.73 20.46
C PHE A 197 14.67 10.35 20.55
N ASP A 198 15.68 9.52 20.77
CA ASP A 198 17.07 9.95 20.88
C ASP A 198 17.82 9.87 19.53
N LEU A 199 19.11 10.23 19.55
CA LEU A 199 19.96 10.18 18.37
C LEU A 199 20.13 8.73 17.84
N GLN A 200 20.02 7.74 18.72
CA GLN A 200 20.13 6.34 18.38
C GLN A 200 18.89 5.90 17.58
N PHE A 201 17.69 6.27 18.01
CA PHE A 201 16.45 6.02 17.26
C PHE A 201 16.53 6.59 15.84
N VAL A 202 16.94 7.86 15.70
CA VAL A 202 17.10 8.48 14.38
C VAL A 202 18.15 7.75 13.54
N GLY A 203 19.26 7.32 14.16
CA GLY A 203 20.29 6.54 13.49
C GLY A 203 19.79 5.18 12.97
N ILE A 204 19.00 4.47 13.79
CA ILE A 204 18.39 3.18 13.41
C ILE A 204 17.40 3.39 12.26
N LEU A 205 16.52 4.37 12.37
CA LEU A 205 15.50 4.66 11.34
C LEU A 205 16.14 5.04 9.99
N LEU A 206 17.20 5.85 10.00
CA LEU A 206 17.94 6.18 8.77
C LEU A 206 18.65 4.96 8.18
N LEU A 207 19.18 4.07 9.02
CA LEU A 207 19.84 2.84 8.58
C LEU A 207 18.83 1.87 7.97
N GLU A 208 17.66 1.69 8.59
CA GLU A 208 16.55 0.87 8.12
C GLU A 208 16.12 1.30 6.71
N ILE A 209 15.79 2.58 6.54
CA ILE A 209 15.42 3.16 5.23
C ILE A 209 16.55 2.95 4.20
N ALA A 210 17.81 3.17 4.61
CA ALA A 210 18.94 3.00 3.70
C ALA A 210 19.11 1.55 3.24
N ILE A 211 18.89 0.58 4.14
CA ILE A 211 18.92 -0.85 3.82
C ILE A 211 17.76 -1.22 2.90
N GLU A 212 16.53 -0.80 3.20
CA GLU A 212 15.35 -1.06 2.36
C GLU A 212 15.51 -0.51 0.95
N VAL A 213 15.90 0.75 0.81
CA VAL A 213 16.14 1.40 -0.48
C VAL A 213 17.29 0.72 -1.22
N GLY A 214 18.36 0.35 -0.49
CA GLY A 214 19.50 -0.38 -1.04
C GLY A 214 19.11 -1.74 -1.61
N LEU A 215 18.36 -2.54 -0.84
CA LEU A 215 17.85 -3.84 -1.26
C LEU A 215 16.90 -3.72 -2.44
N GLY A 216 15.95 -2.77 -2.38
CA GLY A 216 15.04 -2.48 -3.49
C GLY A 216 15.78 -2.10 -4.78
N TYR A 217 16.82 -1.26 -4.67
CA TYR A 217 17.67 -0.92 -5.81
C TYR A 217 18.45 -2.12 -6.36
N LEU A 218 19.03 -2.96 -5.49
CA LEU A 218 19.75 -4.18 -5.89
C LEU A 218 18.83 -5.16 -6.61
N VAL A 219 17.64 -5.42 -6.07
CA VAL A 219 16.62 -6.25 -6.71
C VAL A 219 16.21 -5.65 -8.06
N GLY A 220 15.92 -4.34 -8.11
CA GLY A 220 15.59 -3.65 -9.36
C GLY A 220 16.69 -3.76 -10.42
N ARG A 221 17.96 -3.64 -10.03
CA ARG A 221 19.12 -3.82 -10.93
C ARG A 221 19.25 -5.25 -11.41
N LEU A 222 19.03 -6.23 -10.53
CA LEU A 222 19.02 -7.64 -10.91
C LEU A 222 17.92 -7.94 -11.94
N LEU A 223 16.71 -7.41 -11.72
CA LEU A 223 15.60 -7.52 -12.67
C LEU A 223 15.97 -6.90 -14.02
N ALA A 224 16.56 -5.70 -14.03
CA ALA A 224 17.00 -5.04 -15.25
C ALA A 224 18.05 -5.85 -16.02
N LEU A 225 19.01 -6.48 -15.32
CA LEU A 225 20.03 -7.33 -15.92
C LEU A 225 19.42 -8.58 -16.57
N ILE A 226 18.45 -9.22 -15.91
CA ILE A 226 17.73 -10.38 -16.45
C ILE A 226 16.93 -10.00 -17.68
N MET A 227 16.28 -8.83 -17.65
CA MET A 227 15.53 -8.32 -18.80
C MET A 227 16.45 -7.99 -20.00
N ALA A 228 17.64 -7.46 -19.75
CA ALA A 228 18.60 -7.10 -20.80
C ALA A 228 19.26 -8.32 -21.48
N ARG A 229 19.29 -9.49 -20.82
CA ARG A 229 19.85 -10.71 -21.40
C ARG A 229 18.92 -11.27 -22.49
N HIS A 230 19.49 -11.77 -23.59
CA HIS A 230 18.75 -12.48 -24.64
C HIS A 230 18.44 -13.91 -24.17
N ALA A 231 17.44 -14.04 -23.29
CA ALA A 231 16.89 -15.30 -22.82
C ALA A 231 15.45 -15.46 -23.34
N GLY A 232 15.01 -16.71 -23.51
CA GLY A 232 13.62 -17.02 -23.88
C GLY A 232 12.63 -16.42 -22.87
N GLN A 233 11.45 -16.01 -23.37
CA GLN A 233 10.41 -15.35 -22.56
C GLN A 233 10.00 -16.19 -21.33
N TRP A 234 9.92 -17.51 -21.48
CA TRP A 234 9.64 -18.44 -20.38
C TRP A 234 10.73 -18.44 -19.32
N GLY A 235 12.01 -18.45 -19.69
CA GLY A 235 13.12 -18.41 -18.74
C GLY A 235 13.17 -17.09 -17.95
N LYS A 236 12.88 -15.97 -18.62
CA LYS A 236 12.72 -14.66 -17.96
C LYS A 236 11.55 -14.68 -16.98
N GLY A 237 10.39 -15.18 -17.40
CA GLY A 237 9.21 -15.31 -16.54
C GLY A 237 9.48 -16.14 -15.29
N THR A 238 10.11 -17.31 -15.44
CA THR A 238 10.46 -18.16 -14.31
C THR A 238 11.43 -17.47 -13.34
N LEU A 239 12.46 -16.78 -13.86
CA LEU A 239 13.40 -16.03 -13.01
C LEU A 239 12.73 -14.88 -12.25
N LEU A 240 11.78 -14.18 -12.89
CA LEU A 240 11.01 -13.12 -12.22
C LEU A 240 10.18 -13.69 -11.07
N VAL A 241 9.51 -14.83 -11.29
CA VAL A 241 8.71 -15.50 -10.24
C VAL A 241 9.62 -15.99 -9.11
N ILE A 242 10.78 -16.57 -9.42
CA ILE A 242 11.75 -17.02 -8.41
C ILE A 242 12.24 -15.84 -7.57
N ILE A 243 12.57 -14.70 -8.19
CA ILE A 243 13.01 -13.50 -7.46
C ILE A 243 11.88 -12.96 -6.60
N GLY A 244 10.66 -12.84 -7.13
CA GLY A 244 9.51 -12.38 -6.37
C GLY A 244 9.24 -13.26 -5.14
N PHE A 245 9.23 -14.59 -5.33
CA PHE A 245 9.07 -15.53 -4.23
C PHE A 245 10.25 -15.49 -3.26
N GLY A 246 11.48 -15.35 -3.76
CA GLY A 246 12.68 -15.24 -2.94
C GLY A 246 12.71 -13.99 -2.06
N VAL A 247 12.23 -12.84 -2.58
CA VAL A 247 12.05 -11.62 -1.77
C VAL A 247 11.00 -11.86 -0.70
N PHE A 248 9.88 -12.50 -1.03
CA PHE A 248 8.82 -12.81 -0.09
C PHE A 248 9.27 -13.72 1.06
N THR A 249 10.00 -14.80 0.74
CA THR A 249 10.54 -15.71 1.75
C THR A 249 11.65 -15.07 2.58
N ALA A 250 12.50 -14.24 1.95
CA ALA A 250 13.52 -13.49 2.66
C ALA A 250 12.90 -12.48 3.63
N ALA A 251 11.85 -11.76 3.23
CA ALA A 251 11.14 -10.83 4.11
C ALA A 251 10.54 -11.55 5.33
N HIS A 252 9.89 -12.70 5.12
CA HIS A 252 9.40 -13.52 6.24
C HIS A 252 10.52 -13.99 7.16
N ALA A 253 11.63 -14.47 6.60
CA ALA A 253 12.77 -14.92 7.38
C ALA A 253 13.42 -13.78 8.18
N VAL A 254 13.51 -12.58 7.60
CA VAL A 254 14.01 -11.37 8.29
C VAL A 254 13.07 -10.99 9.43
N ARG A 255 11.76 -10.99 9.20
CA ARG A 255 10.78 -10.68 10.23
C ARG A 255 10.85 -11.65 11.41
N ASP A 256 10.88 -12.95 11.12
CA ASP A 256 10.98 -14.00 12.16
C ASP A 256 12.31 -13.90 12.91
N PHE A 257 13.40 -13.62 12.21
CA PHE A 257 14.70 -13.38 12.82
C PHE A 257 14.71 -12.12 13.70
N SER A 258 14.10 -11.04 13.23
CA SER A 258 14.00 -9.78 13.98
C SER A 258 13.20 -9.98 15.26
N ALA A 259 12.03 -10.62 15.18
CA ALA A 259 11.21 -10.93 16.34
C ALA A 259 11.91 -11.85 17.37
N ALA A 260 12.81 -12.72 16.91
CA ALA A 260 13.52 -13.66 17.77
C ALA A 260 14.79 -13.08 18.43
N TYR A 261 15.50 -12.17 17.75
CA TYR A 261 16.85 -11.76 18.15
C TYR A 261 17.05 -10.25 18.29
N LEU A 262 16.15 -9.43 17.76
CA LEU A 262 16.23 -7.97 17.82
C LEU A 262 15.16 -7.40 18.75
N PRO A 263 15.44 -6.27 19.44
CA PRO A 263 14.47 -5.59 20.28
C PRO A 263 13.41 -4.80 19.50
N PHE A 264 13.40 -4.90 18.16
CA PHE A 264 12.47 -4.23 17.24
C PHE A 264 12.15 -5.17 16.06
N GLU A 265 10.96 -5.06 15.48
CA GLU A 265 10.60 -5.81 14.27
C GLU A 265 11.09 -5.05 13.02
N LEU A 266 11.83 -5.75 12.14
CA LEU A 266 12.24 -5.34 10.80
C LEU A 266 11.36 -6.04 9.74
#